data_AF-A0A7X3YW95-F1
#
_entry.id   AF-A0A7X3YW95-F1
#
_cell.length_a   1.000
_cell.length_b   1.000
_cell.length_c   1.000
_cell.angle_alpha   90.00
_cell.angle_beta   90.00
_cell.angle_gamma   90.00
#
_symmetry.space_group_name_H-M   'P 1'
#
loop_
_entity.id
_entity.type
_entity.pdbx_description
1 polymer ?
#
loop_
_entity_poly.entity_id
_entity_poly.type
_entity_poly.pdbx_seq_one_letter_code
_entity_poly.pdbx_strand_id
1 'polypeptide(L)'
;MAEKFGGYRWVKEGYLDNRTPGVVVGEMTFASLGPIEFYLNGDFKPDIAGRIFSFKNSQFADDPNAASRLLDLANPQLGTVSSISFDPHPLLAPHPYIEWFSLKGDHYRIELQEGDARLLDPAEAARHDEQSRKIREACAGQSVRPPEDIPSADQEWF
;
A
#
# COMPACT_ATOMS: atom_id res chain seq x y z
N MET A 1 12.45 -12.91 10.41
CA MET A 1 11.92 -13.17 9.06
C MET A 1 12.55 -12.16 8.11
N ALA A 2 12.87 -12.56 6.88
CA ALA A 2 13.59 -11.69 5.94
C ALA A 2 12.64 -10.62 5.36
N GLU A 3 12.94 -9.34 5.62
CA GLU A 3 12.37 -8.21 4.89
C GLU A 3 12.70 -8.42 3.40
N LYS A 4 11.70 -8.69 2.57
CA LYS A 4 11.98 -9.01 1.16
C LYS A 4 12.22 -7.76 0.31
N PHE A 5 11.75 -6.58 0.70
CA PHE A 5 11.82 -5.41 -0.19
C PHE A 5 11.96 -4.03 0.49
N GLY A 6 13.10 -3.38 0.21
CA GLY A 6 13.24 -1.92 0.10
C GLY A 6 12.94 -1.47 -1.34
N GLY A 7 11.74 -1.78 -1.83
CA GLY A 7 11.36 -1.70 -3.25
C GLY A 7 10.84 -0.33 -3.71
N TYR A 8 10.95 0.71 -2.89
CA TYR A 8 10.31 2.00 -3.14
C TYR A 8 10.64 2.59 -4.51
N ARG A 9 11.87 2.44 -5.02
CA ARG A 9 12.27 3.03 -6.31
C ARG A 9 11.56 2.43 -7.55
N TRP A 10 10.91 1.27 -7.45
CA TRP A 10 10.25 0.64 -8.60
C TRP A 10 8.75 0.85 -8.64
N VAL A 11 8.14 1.45 -7.61
CA VAL A 11 6.76 1.93 -7.71
C VAL A 11 6.76 3.31 -8.34
N LYS A 12 5.92 3.53 -9.35
CA LYS A 12 5.86 4.78 -10.11
C LYS A 12 4.83 5.74 -9.54
N GLU A 13 3.59 5.28 -9.43
CA GLU A 13 2.44 6.07 -9.01
C GLU A 13 1.30 5.15 -8.62
N GLY A 14 0.33 5.67 -7.88
CA GLY A 14 -0.83 4.90 -7.48
C GLY A 14 -1.77 5.68 -6.58
N TYR A 15 -2.81 5.00 -6.13
CA TYR A 15 -3.72 5.49 -5.11
C TYR A 15 -4.15 4.35 -4.20
N LEU A 16 -4.46 4.67 -2.95
CA LEU A 16 -5.07 3.75 -1.99
C LEU A 16 -6.27 4.43 -1.33
N ASP A 17 -7.36 3.69 -1.20
CA ASP A 17 -8.65 4.11 -0.70
C ASP A 17 -9.07 3.27 0.52
N ASN A 18 -9.08 3.93 1.68
CA ASN A 18 -9.53 3.38 2.96
C ASN A 18 -10.83 4.06 3.45
N ARG A 19 -11.66 4.61 2.55
CA ARG A 19 -12.96 5.19 2.93
C ARG A 19 -13.96 4.14 3.43
N THR A 20 -13.74 2.86 3.14
CA THR A 20 -14.48 1.74 3.73
C THR A 20 -13.67 1.18 4.90
N PRO A 21 -14.18 1.23 6.14
CA PRO A 21 -13.45 0.71 7.29
C PRO A 21 -13.09 -0.77 7.16
N GLY A 22 -11.91 -1.14 7.64
CA GLY A 22 -11.37 -2.50 7.65
C GLY A 22 -10.84 -2.99 6.31
N VAL A 23 -10.86 -2.16 5.25
CA VAL A 23 -10.32 -2.52 3.95
C VAL A 23 -9.63 -1.33 3.27
N VAL A 24 -8.49 -1.61 2.68
CA VAL A 24 -7.78 -0.72 1.76
C VAL A 24 -7.83 -1.35 0.37
N VAL A 25 -8.28 -0.57 -0.61
CA VAL A 25 -8.19 -0.96 -2.01
C VAL A 25 -7.47 0.10 -2.83
N GLY A 26 -6.93 -0.28 -3.98
CA GLY A 26 -6.35 0.70 -4.88
C GLY A 26 -5.57 0.08 -6.01
N GLU A 27 -4.81 0.91 -6.70
CA GLU A 27 -3.97 0.47 -7.81
C GLU A 27 -2.63 1.18 -7.71
N MET A 28 -1.55 0.41 -7.90
CA MET A 28 -0.20 0.96 -8.01
C MET A 28 0.47 0.44 -9.27
N THR A 29 1.19 1.31 -9.96
CA THR A 29 1.98 0.95 -11.14
C THR A 29 3.42 0.68 -10.73
N PHE A 30 3.93 -0.49 -11.09
CA PHE A 30 5.32 -0.87 -10.86
C PHE A 30 6.10 -1.00 -12.17
N ALA A 31 7.41 -0.75 -12.13
CA ALA A 31 8.32 -0.98 -13.24
C ALA A 31 8.19 -2.44 -13.74
N SER A 32 8.19 -2.61 -15.07
CA SER A 32 8.05 -3.91 -15.77
C SER A 32 6.75 -4.72 -15.55
N LEU A 33 5.98 -4.48 -14.47
CA LEU A 33 4.72 -5.18 -14.21
C LEU A 33 3.48 -4.38 -14.62
N GLY A 34 3.57 -3.05 -14.65
CA GLY A 34 2.43 -2.18 -14.92
C GLY A 34 1.51 -2.05 -13.70
N PRO A 35 0.22 -1.73 -13.90
CA PRO A 35 -0.74 -1.54 -12.82
C PRO A 35 -1.09 -2.86 -12.13
N ILE A 36 -1.08 -2.84 -10.80
CA ILE A 36 -1.47 -3.93 -9.93
C ILE A 36 -2.58 -3.44 -9.01
N GLU A 37 -3.67 -4.19 -8.97
CA GLU A 37 -4.80 -3.93 -8.06
C GLU A 37 -4.47 -4.45 -6.66
N PHE A 38 -4.89 -3.72 -5.63
CA PHE A 38 -4.66 -4.06 -4.23
C PHE A 38 -5.98 -4.25 -3.50
N TYR A 39 -6.05 -5.30 -2.69
CA TYR A 39 -7.09 -5.49 -1.69
C TYR A 39 -6.44 -5.97 -0.39
N LEU A 40 -6.39 -5.10 0.61
CA LEU A 40 -5.73 -5.36 1.88
C LEU A 40 -6.73 -5.21 3.03
N ASN A 41 -6.74 -6.18 3.94
CA ASN A 41 -7.50 -6.10 5.18
C ASN A 41 -6.83 -5.14 6.17
N GLY A 42 -7.60 -4.30 6.84
CA GLY A 42 -7.10 -3.32 7.80
C GLY A 42 -7.32 -1.87 7.33
N ASP A 43 -6.79 -0.94 8.11
CA ASP A 43 -7.00 0.49 7.92
C ASP A 43 -5.67 1.23 7.88
N PHE A 44 -5.69 2.46 7.36
CA PHE A 44 -4.56 3.37 7.54
C PHE A 44 -4.41 3.77 9.01
N LYS A 45 -3.23 4.30 9.35
CA LYS A 45 -2.98 4.89 10.67
C LYS A 45 -3.84 6.14 10.88
N PRO A 46 -4.07 6.57 12.14
CA PRO A 46 -5.07 7.60 12.48
C PRO A 46 -4.87 8.96 11.80
N ASP A 47 -3.66 9.28 11.35
CA ASP A 47 -3.34 10.52 10.64
C ASP A 47 -4.07 10.64 9.30
N ILE A 48 -4.36 9.51 8.64
CA ILE A 48 -5.02 9.48 7.33
C ILE A 48 -6.17 8.45 7.22
N ALA A 49 -6.57 7.81 8.33
CA ALA A 49 -7.66 6.82 8.37
C ALA A 49 -8.98 7.35 7.76
N GLY A 50 -9.69 6.48 7.05
CA GLY A 50 -10.98 6.84 6.42
C GLY A 50 -10.83 7.72 5.17
N ARG A 51 -9.62 7.88 4.64
CA ARG A 51 -9.32 8.74 3.49
C ARG A 51 -8.85 7.93 2.29
N ILE A 52 -8.70 8.65 1.17
CA ILE A 52 -8.04 8.19 -0.05
C ILE A 52 -6.88 9.15 -0.32
N PHE A 53 -5.77 8.59 -0.75
CA PHE A 53 -4.61 9.36 -1.19
C PHE A 53 -4.11 8.85 -2.53
N SER A 54 -3.45 9.74 -3.26
CA SER A 54 -2.68 9.38 -4.45
C SER A 54 -1.22 9.73 -4.23
N PHE A 55 -0.34 9.04 -4.93
CA PHE A 55 1.08 9.33 -4.89
C PHE A 55 1.73 9.19 -6.27
N LYS A 56 2.85 9.88 -6.43
CA LYS A 56 3.75 9.76 -7.57
C LYS A 56 5.17 9.81 -7.04
N ASN A 57 5.91 8.72 -7.22
CA ASN A 57 7.26 8.58 -6.70
C ASN A 57 8.26 9.38 -7.53
N SER A 58 8.85 10.40 -6.93
CA SER A 58 9.90 11.22 -7.54
C SER A 58 11.20 10.46 -7.76
N GLN A 59 11.44 9.39 -6.98
CA GLN A 59 12.62 8.53 -7.04
C GLN A 59 12.40 7.28 -7.92
N PHE A 60 11.36 7.28 -8.75
CA PHE A 60 11.07 6.15 -9.64
C PHE A 60 12.23 5.90 -10.61
N ALA A 61 12.69 4.64 -10.65
CA ALA A 61 13.71 4.16 -11.57
C ALA A 61 13.14 3.02 -12.41
N ASP A 62 13.04 3.24 -13.71
CA ASP A 62 12.66 2.22 -14.68
C ASP A 62 13.85 1.30 -14.97
N ASP A 63 14.11 0.39 -14.02
CA ASP A 63 15.21 -0.57 -14.09
C ASP A 63 14.71 -1.87 -14.76
N PRO A 64 15.32 -2.33 -15.87
CA PRO A 64 14.94 -3.58 -16.51
C PRO A 64 15.10 -4.82 -15.60
N ASN A 65 15.86 -4.72 -14.51
CA ASN A 65 15.98 -5.79 -13.52
C ASN A 65 14.86 -5.78 -12.46
N ALA A 66 14.01 -4.75 -12.43
CA ALA A 66 12.90 -4.65 -11.47
C ALA A 66 11.96 -5.85 -11.57
N ALA A 67 11.73 -6.36 -12.80
CA ALA A 67 10.90 -7.53 -13.05
C ALA A 67 11.29 -8.72 -12.15
N SER A 68 12.58 -9.08 -12.12
CA SER A 68 13.09 -10.23 -11.34
C SER A 68 12.86 -10.10 -9.83
N ARG A 69 12.76 -8.87 -9.35
CA ARG A 69 12.57 -8.54 -7.94
C ARG A 69 11.09 -8.44 -7.61
N LEU A 70 10.25 -8.06 -8.57
CA LEU A 70 8.81 -7.94 -8.36
C LEU A 70 8.03 -9.22 -8.73
N LEU A 71 8.68 -10.30 -9.17
CA LEU A 71 8.03 -11.56 -9.60
C LEU A 71 7.03 -12.15 -8.60
N ASP A 72 7.26 -11.91 -7.30
CA ASP A 72 6.41 -12.45 -6.23
C ASP A 72 5.15 -11.59 -5.98
N LEU A 73 5.03 -10.40 -6.59
CA LEU A 73 3.83 -9.57 -6.46
C LEU A 73 2.68 -10.21 -7.26
N ALA A 74 1.58 -10.50 -6.57
CA ALA A 74 0.38 -11.02 -7.20
C ALA A 74 -0.44 -9.87 -7.82
N ASN A 75 -1.26 -10.19 -8.82
CA ASN A 75 -2.27 -9.28 -9.33
C ASN A 75 -3.63 -10.02 -9.45
N PRO A 76 -4.64 -9.67 -8.63
CA PRO A 76 -4.60 -8.65 -7.58
C PRO A 76 -3.66 -9.03 -6.42
N GLN A 77 -3.05 -8.03 -5.80
CA GLN A 77 -2.26 -8.16 -4.59
C GLN A 77 -3.19 -8.20 -3.38
N LEU A 78 -3.33 -9.39 -2.79
CA LEU A 78 -4.15 -9.63 -1.60
C LEU A 78 -3.29 -9.68 -0.34
N GLY A 79 -3.80 -9.17 0.78
CA GLY A 79 -3.02 -9.11 2.01
C GLY A 79 -3.69 -8.45 3.21
N THR A 80 -2.85 -8.06 4.17
CA THR A 80 -3.24 -7.31 5.37
C THR A 80 -2.34 -6.08 5.51
N VAL A 81 -2.91 -4.93 5.83
CA VAL A 81 -2.19 -3.70 6.15
C VAL A 81 -1.37 -3.91 7.41
N SER A 82 -0.09 -3.55 7.36
CA SER A 82 0.78 -3.48 8.55
C SER A 82 0.81 -2.05 9.08
N SER A 83 1.22 -1.10 8.22
CA SER A 83 1.25 0.32 8.56
C SER A 83 1.16 1.16 7.29
N ILE A 84 0.17 2.05 7.22
CA ILE A 84 0.05 3.04 6.14
C ILE A 84 -0.18 4.40 6.78
N SER A 85 0.77 5.33 6.63
CA SER A 85 0.79 6.62 7.32
C SER A 85 1.59 7.65 6.53
N PHE A 86 1.33 8.94 6.74
CA PHE A 86 2.16 10.04 6.28
C PHE A 86 3.06 10.61 7.38
N ASP A 87 2.92 10.13 8.62
CA ASP A 87 3.75 10.49 9.76
C ASP A 87 4.08 9.22 10.58
N PRO A 88 4.89 8.30 10.01
CA PRO A 88 5.04 6.95 10.55
C PRO A 88 5.79 6.90 11.89
N HIS A 89 6.59 7.92 12.22
CA HIS A 89 7.39 7.92 13.44
C HIS A 89 7.75 9.34 13.90
N PRO A 90 7.58 9.68 15.20
CA PRO A 90 7.81 11.04 15.72
C PRO A 90 9.27 11.53 15.66
N LEU A 91 10.23 10.61 15.48
CA LEU A 91 11.66 10.94 15.34
C LEU A 91 12.13 11.05 13.87
N LEU A 92 11.24 10.77 12.91
CA LEU A 92 11.55 10.91 11.49
C LEU A 92 10.80 12.13 10.93
N ALA A 93 11.29 12.67 9.82
CA ALA A 93 10.50 13.65 9.07
C ALA A 93 9.22 12.95 8.55
N PRO A 94 8.05 13.60 8.61
CA PRO A 94 6.82 13.06 8.04
C PRO A 94 7.02 12.69 6.57
N HIS A 95 6.70 11.45 6.20
CA HIS A 95 6.78 10.97 4.84
C HIS A 95 5.79 9.83 4.61
N PRO A 96 5.33 9.61 3.36
CA PRO A 96 4.41 8.52 3.08
C PRO A 96 5.09 7.16 3.22
N TYR A 97 4.51 6.33 4.10
CA TYR A 97 4.93 4.98 4.41
C TYR A 97 3.78 4.03 4.11
N ILE A 98 4.03 2.99 3.32
CA ILE A 98 3.03 2.00 2.92
C ILE A 98 3.61 0.61 3.15
N GLU A 99 3.00 -0.16 4.03
CA GLU A 99 3.50 -1.47 4.44
C GLU A 99 2.37 -2.47 4.61
N TRP A 100 2.58 -3.69 4.09
CA TRP A 100 1.60 -4.76 4.14
C TRP A 100 2.25 -6.15 4.10
N PHE A 101 1.48 -7.15 4.50
CA PHE A 101 1.80 -8.57 4.34
C PHE A 101 0.93 -9.18 3.24
N SER A 102 1.50 -10.02 2.37
CA SER A 102 0.70 -10.84 1.46
C SER A 102 -0.04 -11.97 2.21
N LEU A 103 -0.97 -12.64 1.54
CA LEU A 103 -1.61 -13.86 2.07
C LEU A 103 -0.61 -14.99 2.39
N LYS A 104 0.58 -14.97 1.79
CA LYS A 104 1.65 -15.96 2.05
C LYS A 104 2.57 -15.54 3.21
N GLY A 105 2.34 -14.36 3.80
CA GLY A 105 3.18 -13.79 4.85
C GLY A 105 4.43 -13.07 4.34
N ASP A 106 4.54 -12.82 3.02
CA ASP A 106 5.62 -11.99 2.49
C ASP A 106 5.41 -10.53 2.92
N HIS A 107 6.46 -9.89 3.41
CA HIS A 107 6.42 -8.51 3.90
C HIS A 107 6.90 -7.52 2.84
N TYR A 108 6.12 -6.46 2.61
CA TYR A 108 6.41 -5.42 1.63
C TYR A 108 6.31 -4.04 2.26
N ARG A 109 7.22 -3.15 1.86
CA ARG A 109 7.32 -1.77 2.33
C ARG A 109 7.68 -0.84 1.18
N ILE A 110 7.05 0.32 1.18
CA ILE A 110 7.32 1.44 0.28
C ILE A 110 7.44 2.70 1.13
N GLU A 111 8.55 3.41 0.96
CA GLU A 111 8.77 4.74 1.54
C GLU A 111 8.91 5.74 0.42
N LEU A 112 8.05 6.76 0.44
CA LEU A 112 8.09 7.84 -0.53
C LEU A 112 8.73 9.07 0.09
N GLN A 113 9.18 10.01 -0.74
CA GLN A 113 9.67 11.29 -0.24
C GLN A 113 8.51 12.13 0.30
N GLU A 114 8.83 13.07 1.19
CA GLU A 114 7.88 14.10 1.60
C GLU A 114 7.32 14.82 0.35
N GLY A 115 6.00 14.97 0.27
CA GLY A 115 5.32 15.61 -0.86
C GLY A 115 5.01 14.68 -2.06
N ASP A 116 5.55 13.45 -2.11
CA ASP A 116 5.24 12.50 -3.19
C ASP A 116 3.84 11.88 -3.07
N ALA A 117 3.17 12.03 -1.91
CA ALA A 117 1.79 11.62 -1.71
C ALA A 117 0.93 12.75 -1.14
N ARG A 118 -0.36 12.72 -1.48
CA ARG A 118 -1.35 13.69 -1.01
C ARG A 118 -2.71 13.05 -0.83
N LEU A 119 -3.42 13.49 0.20
CA LEU A 119 -4.84 13.19 0.35
C LEU A 119 -5.62 13.83 -0.80
N LEU A 120 -6.61 13.10 -1.32
CA LEU A 120 -7.47 13.62 -2.36
C LEU A 120 -8.65 14.40 -1.75
N ASP A 121 -9.05 15.46 -2.45
CA ASP A 121 -10.33 16.11 -2.18
C ASP A 121 -11.51 15.25 -2.69
N PRO A 122 -12.77 15.55 -2.32
CA PRO A 122 -13.91 14.75 -2.75
C PRO A 122 -14.10 14.64 -4.27
N ALA A 123 -13.77 15.68 -5.04
CA ALA A 123 -13.93 15.69 -6.49
C ALA A 123 -12.85 14.83 -7.18
N GLU A 124 -11.64 14.83 -6.64
CA GLU A 124 -10.55 13.96 -7.08
C GLU A 124 -10.79 12.51 -6.66
N ALA A 125 -11.24 12.28 -5.42
CA ALA A 125 -11.61 10.98 -4.90
C ALA A 125 -12.68 10.29 -5.76
N ALA A 126 -13.67 11.06 -6.23
CA ALA A 126 -14.75 10.54 -7.08
C ALA A 126 -14.25 9.90 -8.39
N ARG A 127 -13.06 10.29 -8.87
CA ARG A 127 -12.45 9.69 -10.06
C ARG A 127 -12.03 8.23 -9.84
N HIS A 128 -11.85 7.83 -8.58
CA HIS A 128 -11.43 6.49 -8.18
C HIS A 128 -12.59 5.63 -7.67
N ASP A 129 -13.79 6.18 -7.50
CA ASP A 129 -14.93 5.47 -6.90
C ASP A 129 -15.29 4.20 -7.67
N GLU A 130 -15.35 4.30 -9.00
CA GLU A 130 -15.69 3.16 -9.86
C GLU A 130 -14.66 2.04 -9.74
N GLN A 131 -13.37 2.37 -9.83
CA GLN A 131 -12.30 1.38 -9.77
C GLN A 131 -12.19 0.77 -8.37
N SER A 132 -12.28 1.59 -7.33
CA SER A 132 -12.26 1.12 -5.95
C SER A 132 -13.45 0.19 -5.67
N ARG A 133 -14.64 0.50 -6.21
CA ARG A 133 -15.80 -0.38 -6.10
C ARG A 133 -15.59 -1.71 -6.82
N LYS A 134 -15.09 -1.69 -8.06
CA LYS A 134 -14.78 -2.90 -8.84
C LYS A 134 -13.80 -3.82 -8.12
N ILE A 135 -12.70 -3.27 -7.60
CA ILE A 135 -11.70 -4.05 -6.86
C ILE A 135 -12.33 -4.69 -5.62
N ARG A 136 -13.13 -3.93 -4.86
CA ARG A 136 -13.84 -4.47 -3.69
C ARG A 136 -14.77 -5.61 -4.06
N GLU A 137 -15.59 -5.43 -5.10
CA GLU A 137 -16.55 -6.44 -5.55
C GLU A 137 -15.85 -7.71 -6.09
N ALA A 138 -14.78 -7.54 -6.87
CA ALA A 138 -14.04 -8.65 -7.48
C ALA A 138 -13.26 -9.48 -6.44
N CYS A 139 -12.73 -8.83 -5.40
CA CYS A 139 -11.92 -9.48 -4.38
C CYS A 139 -12.71 -9.83 -3.10
N ALA A 140 -13.98 -9.41 -2.99
CA ALA A 140 -14.83 -9.73 -1.86
C ALA A 140 -14.94 -11.25 -1.68
N GLY A 141 -14.48 -11.76 -0.53
CA GLY A 141 -14.49 -13.18 -0.19
C GLY A 141 -13.18 -13.93 -0.46
N GLN A 142 -12.19 -13.30 -1.11
CA GLN A 142 -10.83 -13.87 -1.25
C GLN A 142 -9.91 -13.45 -0.09
N SER A 143 -10.39 -12.56 0.76
CA SER A 143 -9.67 -12.05 1.93
C SER A 143 -9.62 -13.10 3.05
N VAL A 144 -8.43 -13.63 3.32
CA VAL A 144 -8.18 -14.50 4.48
C VAL A 144 -8.03 -13.62 5.73
N ARG A 145 -8.53 -14.10 6.88
CA ARG A 145 -8.25 -13.50 8.20
C ARG A 145 -6.74 -13.28 8.38
N PRO A 146 -6.31 -12.20 9.05
CA PRO A 146 -4.91 -12.06 9.43
C PRO A 146 -4.48 -13.31 10.22
N PRO A 147 -3.29 -13.87 9.96
CA PRO A 147 -2.75 -14.91 10.84
C PRO A 147 -2.69 -14.38 12.27
N GLU A 148 -3.08 -15.21 13.25
CA GLU A 148 -3.24 -14.83 14.67
C GLU A 148 -1.92 -14.38 15.35
N ASP A 149 -0.79 -14.40 14.62
CA ASP A 149 0.57 -14.12 15.09
C ASP A 149 1.28 -12.97 14.33
N ILE A 150 0.57 -12.00 13.75
CA ILE A 150 1.26 -10.76 13.32
C ILE A 150 1.49 -9.92 14.59
N PRO A 151 2.74 -9.76 15.08
CA PRO A 151 3.00 -8.88 16.21
C PRO A 151 2.53 -7.47 15.83
N SER A 152 1.76 -6.85 16.72
CA SER A 152 1.36 -5.46 16.56
C SER A 152 2.62 -4.63 16.31
N ALA A 153 2.62 -3.81 15.25
CA ALA A 153 3.68 -2.85 14.96
C ALA A 153 3.90 -1.80 16.08
N ASP A 154 3.11 -1.87 17.16
CA ASP A 154 3.29 -1.10 18.40
C ASP A 154 4.29 -1.73 19.40
N GLN A 155 4.97 -2.82 19.04
CA GLN A 155 6.06 -3.38 19.84
C GLN A 155 7.38 -3.27 19.10
N GLU A 156 8.35 -2.64 19.77
CA GLU A 156 9.80 -2.55 19.46
C GLU A 156 10.32 -1.19 18.99
N TRP A 157 10.25 -0.19 19.88
CA TRP A 157 11.31 0.82 20.06
C TRP A 157 11.43 1.18 21.55
N PHE A 158 12.18 0.38 22.31
CA PHE A 158 12.77 0.77 23.61
C PHE A 158 14.28 0.87 23.45
#